data_AF-A0A660R078-F1
#
_entry.id   AF-A0A660R078-F1
#
_cell.length_a   1.000
_cell.length_b   1.000
_cell.length_c   1.000
_cell.angle_alpha   90.00
_cell.angle_beta   90.00
_cell.angle_gamma   90.00
#
_symmetry.space_group_name_H-M   'P 1'
#
loop_
_entity.id
_entity.type
_entity.pdbx_description
1 polymer ?
#
loop_
_entity_poly.entity_id
_entity_poly.type
_entity_poly.pdbx_seq_one_letter_code
_entity_poly.pdbx_strand_id
1 'polypeptide(L)' 'MKNKIFHPYTPFSTVEQGFPNMVRGEGIHLFDDEGNKYVDIVSSWWACALGHSHPKMVKAIQEQAGVLQ' A
#
# COMPACT_ATOMS: atom_id res chain seq x y z
N MET A 1 -22.59 8.66 7.57
CA MET A 1 -21.46 8.41 6.63
C MET A 1 -21.00 6.99 6.87
N LYS A 2 -21.03 6.12 5.86
CA LYS A 2 -20.61 4.72 6.02
C LYS A 2 -19.09 4.59 6.05
N ASN A 3 -18.38 5.46 5.32
CA ASN A 3 -16.93 5.59 5.37
C ASN A 3 -16.52 6.56 6.49
N LYS A 4 -15.69 6.10 7.44
CA LYS A 4 -15.18 6.91 8.57
C LYS A 4 -13.78 7.47 8.30
N ILE A 5 -13.22 7.22 7.13
CA ILE A 5 -11.84 7.60 6.77
C ILE A 5 -11.91 8.81 5.81
N PHE A 6 -11.14 9.85 6.14
CA PHE A 6 -10.87 10.95 5.22
C PHE A 6 -9.83 10.51 4.19
N HIS A 7 -10.19 10.57 2.91
CA HIS A 7 -9.29 10.24 1.79
C HIS A 7 -8.62 11.52 1.27
N PRO A 8 -7.30 11.70 1.49
CA PRO A 8 -6.61 12.88 0.98
C PRO A 8 -6.67 12.93 -0.54
N TYR A 9 -6.67 14.14 -1.11
CA TYR A 9 -6.72 14.39 -2.56
C TYR A 9 -7.93 13.79 -3.30
N THR A 10 -9.01 13.45 -2.57
CA THR A 10 -10.22 12.86 -3.14
C THR A 10 -11.44 13.76 -2.88
N PRO A 11 -12.25 14.12 -3.90
CA PRO A 11 -13.46 14.89 -3.69
C PRO A 11 -14.47 14.14 -2.80
N PHE A 12 -14.98 14.81 -1.76
CA PHE A 12 -15.95 14.21 -0.82
C PHE A 12 -17.21 13.65 -1.49
N SER A 13 -17.64 14.26 -2.59
CA SER A 13 -18.80 13.81 -3.38
C SER A 13 -18.61 12.45 -4.04
N THR A 14 -17.38 11.95 -4.13
CA THR A 14 -17.04 10.70 -4.84
C THR A 14 -16.67 9.55 -3.90
N VAL A 15 -16.48 9.81 -2.60
CA VAL A 15 -15.98 8.80 -1.64
C VAL A 15 -16.90 7.57 -1.52
N GLU A 16 -18.21 7.76 -1.65
CA GLU A 16 -19.19 6.68 -1.57
C GLU A 16 -19.22 5.80 -2.84
N GLN A 17 -18.52 6.20 -3.93
CA GLN A 17 -18.36 5.36 -5.14
C GLN A 17 -17.41 4.18 -4.90
N GLY A 18 -16.58 4.25 -3.86
CA GLY A 18 -15.59 3.23 -3.53
C GLY A 18 -14.29 3.37 -4.33
N PHE A 19 -13.29 2.62 -3.90
CA PHE A 19 -11.96 2.55 -4.52
C PHE A 19 -11.53 1.08 -4.59
N PRO A 20 -10.67 0.70 -5.54
CA PRO A 20 -9.96 -0.56 -5.47
C PRO A 20 -9.22 -0.67 -4.13
N ASN A 21 -9.44 -1.74 -3.39
CA ASN A 21 -8.87 -1.94 -2.07
C ASN A 21 -7.56 -2.74 -2.19
N MET A 22 -6.43 -2.04 -2.20
CA MET A 22 -5.11 -2.66 -2.31
C MET A 22 -4.81 -3.51 -1.07
N VAL A 23 -4.60 -4.82 -1.24
CA VAL A 23 -4.35 -5.79 -0.14
C VAL A 23 -2.93 -6.33 -0.11
N ARG A 24 -2.16 -6.18 -1.19
CA ARG A 24 -0.78 -6.70 -1.26
C ARG A 24 0.10 -5.88 -2.19
N GLY A 25 1.38 -5.81 -1.85
CA GLY A 25 2.43 -5.28 -2.74
C GLY A 25 3.63 -6.23 -2.82
N GLU A 26 4.19 -6.39 -4.02
CA GLU A 26 5.38 -7.21 -4.27
C GLU A 26 6.20 -6.65 -5.44
N GLY A 27 7.45 -6.26 -5.16
CA GLY A 27 8.31 -5.61 -6.14
C GLY A 27 7.67 -4.34 -6.67
N ILE A 28 7.49 -4.24 -7.98
CA ILE A 28 6.84 -3.08 -8.63
C ILE A 28 5.32 -3.23 -8.75
N HIS A 29 4.70 -4.21 -8.10
CA HIS A 29 3.29 -4.52 -8.29
C HIS A 29 2.44 -4.30 -7.03
N LEU A 30 1.20 -3.88 -7.26
CA LEU A 30 0.12 -3.84 -6.28
C LEU A 30 -1.02 -4.78 -6.70
N PHE A 31 -1.74 -5.31 -5.72
CA PHE A 31 -2.85 -6.23 -5.92
C PHE A 31 -4.05 -5.77 -5.09
N ASP A 32 -5.23 -5.72 -5.70
CA ASP A 32 -6.49 -5.46 -5.00
C ASP A 32 -7.12 -6.75 -4.45
N ASP A 33 -8.21 -6.59 -3.70
CA ASP A 33 -9.00 -7.69 -3.13
C ASP A 33 -9.82 -8.48 -4.16
N GLU A 34 -9.92 -8.00 -5.40
CA GLU A 34 -10.50 -8.73 -6.54
C GLU A 34 -9.46 -9.57 -7.31
N GLY A 35 -8.17 -9.43 -6.97
CA GLY A 35 -7.06 -10.15 -7.59
C GLY A 35 -6.46 -9.47 -8.82
N ASN A 36 -6.87 -8.25 -9.14
CA ASN A 36 -6.27 -7.45 -10.21
C ASN A 36 -4.84 -7.08 -9.83
N LYS A 37 -3.95 -7.05 -10.83
CA LYS A 37 -2.52 -6.74 -10.68
C LYS A 37 -2.19 -5.44 -11.39
N TYR A 38 -1.58 -4.51 -10.67
CA TYR A 38 -1.21 -3.19 -11.15
C TYR A 38 0.30 -3.00 -11.10
N VAL A 39 0.87 -2.26 -12.04
CA VAL A 39 2.27 -1.78 -11.94
C VAL A 39 2.26 -0.45 -11.19
N ASP A 40 3.02 -0.37 -10.10
CA ASP A 40 3.21 0.85 -9.31
C ASP A 40 4.28 1.74 -9.96
N ILE A 41 3.85 2.53 -10.94
CA ILE A 41 4.73 3.42 -11.73
C ILE A 41 5.17 4.68 -10.97
N VAL A 42 4.64 4.93 -9.77
CA VAL A 42 4.94 6.12 -8.95
C VAL A 42 5.67 5.78 -7.64
N SER A 43 5.95 4.49 -7.39
CA SER A 43 6.50 4.01 -6.11
C SER A 43 5.60 4.41 -4.93
N SER A 44 4.29 4.23 -5.11
CA SER A 44 3.21 4.66 -4.24
C SER A 44 3.29 6.16 -4.02
N TRP A 45 3.47 6.61 -2.78
CA TRP A 45 3.68 8.04 -2.51
C TRP A 45 5.16 8.40 -2.54
N TRP A 46 5.84 8.04 -3.63
CA TRP A 46 7.27 8.28 -3.84
C TRP A 46 8.18 7.62 -2.78
N ALA A 47 7.63 6.65 -2.04
CA ALA A 47 8.24 6.10 -0.82
C ALA A 47 8.82 4.70 -1.03
N CYS A 48 8.29 3.93 -1.98
CA CYS A 48 8.63 2.54 -2.20
C CYS A 48 9.74 2.35 -3.26
N ALA A 49 10.84 3.10 -3.15
CA ALA A 49 11.91 3.12 -4.15
C ALA A 49 12.60 1.76 -4.39
N LEU A 50 12.62 0.89 -3.36
CA LEU A 50 13.15 -0.48 -3.47
C LEU A 50 12.09 -1.51 -3.91
N GLY A 51 10.89 -1.04 -4.24
CA GLY A 51 9.71 -1.89 -4.42
C GLY A 51 9.10 -2.35 -3.09
N HIS A 52 7.88 -2.87 -3.20
CA HIS A 52 7.11 -3.40 -2.06
C HIS A 52 7.70 -4.73 -1.59
N SER A 53 7.67 -4.96 -0.28
CA SER A 53 8.10 -6.23 0.36
C SER A 53 9.52 -6.67 0.01
N HIS A 54 10.45 -5.72 -0.16
CA HIS A 54 11.85 -6.04 -0.51
C HIS A 54 12.50 -6.95 0.56
N PRO A 55 12.97 -8.17 0.22
CA PRO A 55 13.34 -9.19 1.21
C PRO A 55 14.39 -8.75 2.24
N LYS A 56 15.39 -7.97 1.80
CA LYS A 56 16.43 -7.45 2.72
C LYS A 56 15.87 -6.46 3.75
N MET A 57 14.90 -5.63 3.34
CA MET A 57 14.28 -4.62 4.24
C MET A 57 13.39 -5.30 5.27
N VAL A 58 12.55 -6.24 4.81
CA VAL A 58 11.66 -7.02 5.68
C VAL A 58 12.47 -7.77 6.73
N LYS A 59 13.53 -8.47 6.31
CA LYS A 59 14.42 -9.21 7.22
C LYS A 59 15.06 -8.29 8.27
N ALA A 60 15.61 -7.15 7.86
CA ALA A 60 16.24 -6.21 8.79
C ALA A 60 15.26 -5.65 9.83
N ILE A 61 14.03 -5.32 9.41
CA ILE A 61 12.98 -4.86 10.33
C ILE A 61 12.61 -5.95 11.34
N GLN A 62 12.42 -7.19 10.86
CA GLN A 62 12.09 -8.35 11.72
C GLN A 62 13.18 -8.64 12.75
N GLU A 63 14.44 -8.65 12.34
CA GLU A 63 15.58 -8.87 13.23
C GLU A 63 15.67 -7.76 14.29
N GLN A 64 15.52 -6.50 13.87
CA GLN A 64 15.64 -5.36 14.78
C GLN A 64 14.47 -5.26 15.76
N ALA A 65 13.27 -5.67 15.37
CA ALA A 65 12.10 -5.70 16.23
C ALA A 65 12.30 -6.60 17.45
N GLY A 66 13.04 -7.71 17.33
CA GLY A 66 13.39 -8.59 18.46
C GLY A 66 14.51 -8.07 19.36
N VAL A 67 15.16 -6.96 19.02
CA VAL A 67 16.29 -6.38 19.76
C VAL A 67 15.90 -5.14 20.56
N LEU A 68 14.94 -4.34 20.07
CA LEU A 68 14.52 -3.05 20.68
C LEU A 68 13.12 -3.08 21.30
N GLN A 69 12.52 -4.25 21.49
CA GLN A 69 11.21 -4.42 22.13
C GLN A 69 11.35 -5.22 23.43
#